data_AF-A0A3D9SUV3-F1
#
_entry.id   AF-A0A3D9SUV3-F1
#
_cell.length_a   1.000
_cell.length_b   1.000
_cell.length_c   1.000
_cell.angle_alpha   90.00
_cell.angle_beta   90.00
_cell.angle_gamma   90.00
#
_symmetry.space_group_name_H-M   'P 1'
#
loop_
_entity.id
_entity.type
_entity.pdbx_description
1 polymer ?
#
loop_
_entity_poly.entity_id
_entity_poly.type
_entity_poly.pdbx_seq_one_letter_code
_entity_poly.pdbx_strand_id
1 'polypeptide(L)'
;MPRRFRRARTARALVAAVPLMVAGLAPAPAHARAAPITVISSTVTPSTIIGGGGGTQTITLSRAVGSAGLSLSLYGDATYRVSTGGGTLYLKPGQTSVTFPFRIGAPSTTRTFTLSAQTPGTMVKGIASFTLKAADPATRAVSELTFGSDAAVTGSSLTGTVRLKYPAPEGGLTVSLWGGGAYSAGISVPTYVLVPEGRTSATFPARVSTPHASSQPEILTSSADLGTSRALRDVVIVSKIFALSSGAPRRNSVDKMAIGLGDVPNPSGAVVTLHSDDPAVKVPAQVTVPAGQPGVAFEYTMGDFAFGTPWPKVTATWNGNTYTTTLYPS
;
A
#
# COMPACT_ATOMS: atom_id res chain seq x y z
N MET A 1 -44.61 -77.14 6.39
CA MET A 1 -44.76 -77.78 5.06
C MET A 1 -43.45 -77.66 4.29
N PRO A 2 -43.03 -78.69 3.51
CA PRO A 2 -41.62 -79.04 3.32
C PRO A 2 -41.04 -78.69 1.94
N ARG A 3 -39.71 -78.58 1.89
CA ARG A 3 -38.87 -78.47 0.67
C ARG A 3 -38.87 -79.76 -0.15
N ARG A 4 -38.89 -79.68 -1.49
CA ARG A 4 -38.30 -80.70 -2.41
C ARG A 4 -37.95 -80.14 -3.81
N PHE A 5 -36.68 -80.39 -4.18
CA PHE A 5 -36.04 -80.58 -5.49
C PHE A 5 -36.80 -80.45 -6.83
N ARG A 6 -36.15 -79.83 -7.83
CA ARG A 6 -36.10 -80.35 -9.22
C ARG A 6 -34.74 -80.12 -9.89
N ARG A 7 -34.40 -81.06 -10.79
CA ARG A 7 -33.09 -81.46 -11.32
C ARG A 7 -32.62 -80.66 -12.54
N ALA A 8 -31.30 -80.76 -12.78
CA ALA A 8 -30.52 -80.29 -13.91
C ALA A 8 -30.78 -81.02 -15.24
N ARG A 9 -30.45 -80.35 -16.36
CA ARG A 9 -30.07 -80.96 -17.64
C ARG A 9 -28.75 -80.33 -18.10
N THR A 10 -27.76 -81.19 -18.35
CA THR A 10 -26.45 -80.92 -18.91
C THR A 10 -26.52 -80.86 -20.44
N ALA A 11 -25.77 -79.95 -21.07
CA ALA A 11 -25.42 -80.00 -22.48
C ALA A 11 -23.92 -79.69 -22.64
N ARG A 12 -23.17 -80.64 -23.21
CA ARG A 12 -21.78 -80.53 -23.64
C ARG A 12 -21.74 -79.74 -24.95
N ALA A 13 -20.88 -78.73 -25.07
CA ALA A 13 -20.55 -78.09 -26.35
C ALA A 13 -19.03 -77.98 -26.52
N LEU A 14 -18.62 -78.29 -27.75
CA LEU A 14 -17.27 -78.51 -28.25
C LEU A 14 -16.42 -77.22 -28.21
N VAL A 15 -15.14 -77.36 -27.87
CA VAL A 15 -14.14 -76.29 -27.85
C VAL A 15 -13.66 -76.00 -29.28
N ALA A 16 -13.79 -74.75 -29.73
CA ALA A 16 -13.08 -74.22 -30.90
C ALA A 16 -12.21 -73.04 -30.46
N ALA A 17 -10.90 -73.15 -30.67
CA ALA A 17 -9.91 -72.16 -30.29
C ALA A 17 -9.96 -70.95 -31.24
N VAL A 18 -10.11 -69.75 -30.69
CA VAL A 18 -9.97 -68.48 -31.41
C VAL A 18 -8.59 -67.89 -31.04
N PRO A 19 -7.73 -67.54 -32.01
CA PRO A 19 -6.41 -66.98 -31.71
C PRO A 19 -6.53 -65.57 -31.09
N LEU A 20 -5.71 -65.34 -30.05
CA LEU A 20 -5.57 -64.06 -29.35
C LEU A 20 -4.83 -63.07 -30.27
N MET A 21 -5.52 -62.03 -30.76
CA MET A 21 -4.89 -60.93 -31.48
C MET A 21 -4.32 -59.95 -30.44
N VAL A 22 -3.02 -59.99 -30.21
CA VAL A 22 -2.31 -59.00 -29.38
C VAL A 22 -2.25 -57.70 -30.19
N ALA A 23 -3.16 -56.76 -29.90
CA ALA A 23 -3.05 -55.40 -30.38
C ALA A 23 -1.84 -54.74 -29.70
N GLY A 24 -0.75 -54.56 -30.45
CA GLY A 24 0.39 -53.79 -29.99
C GLY A 24 -0.05 -52.36 -29.66
N LEU A 25 0.07 -51.94 -28.40
CA LEU A 25 0.07 -50.52 -28.05
C LEU A 25 1.26 -49.89 -28.76
N ALA A 26 1.01 -49.16 -29.84
CA ALA A 26 1.96 -48.18 -30.34
C ALA A 26 2.22 -47.19 -29.18
N PRO A 27 3.48 -46.89 -28.81
CA PRO A 27 3.74 -45.81 -27.88
C PRO A 27 3.14 -44.54 -28.48
N ALA A 28 2.28 -43.86 -27.73
CA ALA A 28 1.79 -42.53 -28.09
C ALA A 28 3.02 -41.69 -28.49
N PRO A 29 2.95 -40.90 -29.58
CA PRO A 29 4.06 -40.04 -29.95
C PRO A 29 4.41 -39.22 -28.72
N ALA A 30 5.66 -39.37 -28.25
CA ALA A 30 6.20 -38.51 -27.23
C ALA A 30 5.95 -37.09 -27.73
N HIS A 31 5.00 -36.39 -27.09
CA HIS A 31 4.77 -34.99 -27.40
C HIS A 31 6.11 -34.35 -27.14
N ALA A 32 6.83 -33.98 -28.21
CA ALA A 32 8.10 -33.31 -28.10
C ALA A 32 7.81 -32.12 -27.18
N ARG A 33 8.29 -32.21 -25.93
CA ARG A 33 8.06 -31.17 -24.95
C ARG A 33 8.79 -29.98 -25.53
N ALA A 34 8.03 -29.07 -26.14
CA ALA A 34 8.59 -27.87 -26.75
C ALA A 34 9.52 -27.29 -25.69
N ALA A 35 10.79 -27.07 -26.06
CA ALA A 35 11.79 -26.64 -25.08
C ALA A 35 11.23 -25.43 -24.30
N PRO A 36 11.57 -25.24 -23.01
CA PRO A 36 11.02 -24.11 -22.27
C PRO A 36 11.39 -22.79 -22.95
N ILE A 37 10.46 -21.82 -22.98
CA ILE A 37 10.77 -20.45 -23.39
C ILE A 37 11.61 -19.83 -22.27
N THR A 38 12.71 -19.19 -22.65
CA THR A 38 13.66 -18.56 -21.73
C THR A 38 13.85 -17.09 -22.08
N VAL A 39 14.28 -16.28 -21.13
CA VAL A 39 14.69 -14.90 -21.37
C VAL A 39 16.13 -14.91 -21.88
N ILE A 40 16.38 -14.26 -23.02
CA ILE A 40 17.73 -14.13 -23.60
C ILE A 40 18.41 -12.87 -23.04
N SER A 41 17.70 -11.75 -23.08
CA SER A 41 18.28 -10.46 -22.71
C SER A 41 17.22 -9.52 -22.19
N SER A 42 17.68 -8.52 -21.44
CA SER A 42 16.88 -7.37 -21.11
C SER A 42 17.71 -6.10 -21.13
N THR A 43 17.10 -4.98 -21.51
CA THR A 43 17.71 -3.66 -21.49
C THR A 43 16.81 -2.69 -20.73
N VAL A 44 17.43 -1.73 -20.05
CA VAL A 44 16.75 -0.62 -19.38
C VAL A 44 17.29 0.68 -19.95
N THR A 45 16.41 1.50 -20.52
CA THR A 45 16.78 2.79 -21.11
C THR A 45 16.01 3.92 -20.40
N PRO A 46 16.70 4.90 -19.80
CA PRO A 46 18.16 5.00 -19.66
C PRO A 46 18.71 4.01 -18.61
N SER A 47 19.99 3.64 -18.73
CA SER A 47 20.68 2.78 -17.74
C SER A 47 20.98 3.48 -16.42
N THR A 48 20.86 4.82 -16.39
CA THR A 48 20.89 5.63 -15.18
C THR A 48 19.61 6.44 -15.08
N ILE A 49 18.88 6.26 -13.98
CA ILE A 49 17.63 6.98 -13.68
C ILE A 49 17.90 7.84 -12.44
N ILE A 50 17.41 9.09 -12.45
CA ILE A 50 17.43 9.95 -11.26
C ILE A 50 16.13 9.71 -10.49
N GLY A 51 16.19 9.71 -9.15
CA GLY A 51 15.05 9.50 -8.28
C GLY A 51 13.78 10.25 -8.71
N GLY A 52 12.65 9.53 -8.70
CA GLY A 52 11.36 9.99 -9.21
C GLY A 52 11.23 9.93 -10.74
N GLY A 53 12.27 9.53 -11.46
CA GLY A 53 12.23 9.34 -12.91
C GLY A 53 11.56 8.03 -13.35
N GLY A 54 11.58 7.82 -14.65
CA GLY A 54 11.14 6.59 -15.29
C GLY A 54 12.18 6.04 -16.25
N GLY A 55 11.99 4.78 -16.63
CA GLY A 55 12.74 4.12 -17.67
C GLY A 55 11.84 3.19 -18.48
N THR A 56 12.37 2.70 -19.59
CA THR A 56 11.72 1.67 -20.41
C THR A 56 12.53 0.40 -20.30
N GLN A 57 11.88 -0.70 -19.90
CA GLN A 57 12.48 -2.02 -19.93
C GLN A 57 12.04 -2.76 -21.18
N THR A 58 13.01 -3.32 -21.92
CA THR A 58 12.78 -4.26 -23.01
C THR A 58 13.27 -5.63 -22.60
N ILE A 59 12.50 -6.67 -22.87
CA ILE A 59 12.85 -8.06 -22.58
C ILE A 59 12.69 -8.88 -23.86
N THR A 60 13.70 -9.67 -24.19
CA THR A 60 13.72 -10.51 -25.39
C THR A 60 13.76 -11.99 -24.99
N LEU A 61 12.93 -12.79 -25.65
CA LEU A 61 12.73 -14.21 -25.37
C LEU A 61 13.44 -15.07 -26.41
N SER A 62 13.68 -16.33 -26.06
CA SER A 62 14.33 -17.30 -26.96
C SER A 62 13.51 -17.74 -28.15
N ARG A 63 12.20 -17.48 -28.12
CA ARG A 63 11.28 -17.71 -29.24
C ARG A 63 9.97 -16.96 -29.03
N ALA A 64 9.11 -17.02 -30.04
CA ALA A 64 7.75 -16.50 -29.97
C ALA A 64 6.92 -17.25 -28.92
N VAL A 65 6.13 -16.50 -28.14
CA VAL A 65 5.17 -17.03 -27.17
C VAL A 65 4.13 -17.90 -27.88
N GLY A 66 3.84 -19.07 -27.32
CA GLY A 66 2.84 -20.00 -27.86
C GLY A 66 1.40 -19.47 -27.73
N SER A 67 0.44 -20.20 -28.31
CA SER A 67 -0.98 -19.83 -28.34
C SER A 67 -1.64 -19.67 -26.96
N ALA A 68 -1.07 -20.28 -25.91
CA ALA A 68 -1.57 -20.15 -24.54
C ALA A 68 -1.15 -18.83 -23.83
N GLY A 69 -0.31 -18.01 -24.48
CA GLY A 69 0.33 -16.87 -23.83
C GLY A 69 1.45 -17.30 -22.87
N LEU A 70 2.10 -16.32 -22.24
CA LEU A 70 3.20 -16.56 -21.29
C LEU A 70 3.12 -15.58 -20.13
N SER A 71 3.11 -16.10 -18.90
CA SER A 71 3.31 -15.29 -17.70
C SER A 71 4.80 -15.16 -17.41
N LEU A 72 5.29 -13.92 -17.39
CA LEU A 72 6.66 -13.55 -17.07
C LEU A 72 6.69 -12.84 -15.73
N SER A 73 7.35 -13.44 -14.74
CA SER A 73 7.53 -12.83 -13.43
C SER A 73 8.83 -12.03 -13.40
N LEU A 74 8.74 -10.76 -13.02
CA LEU A 74 9.84 -9.83 -12.85
C LEU A 74 10.27 -9.78 -11.39
N TYR A 75 11.57 -9.82 -11.18
CA TYR A 75 12.20 -9.78 -9.88
C TYR A 75 13.18 -8.61 -9.85
N GLY A 76 13.10 -7.86 -8.77
CA GLY A 76 14.00 -6.79 -8.38
C GLY A 76 13.88 -6.60 -6.87
N ASP A 77 14.34 -5.46 -6.38
CA ASP A 77 14.07 -5.08 -5.00
C ASP A 77 12.58 -4.73 -4.78
N ALA A 78 12.22 -4.39 -3.55
CA ALA A 78 10.85 -4.00 -3.20
C ALA A 78 10.37 -2.78 -4.00
N THR A 79 11.24 -1.79 -4.21
CA THR A 79 10.95 -0.55 -4.94
C THR A 79 10.55 -0.83 -6.39
N TYR A 80 11.29 -1.70 -7.08
CA TYR A 80 11.02 -2.09 -8.46
C TYR A 80 9.73 -2.92 -8.60
N ARG A 81 9.46 -3.83 -7.64
CA ARG A 81 8.26 -4.66 -7.67
C ARG A 81 6.97 -3.84 -7.56
N VAL A 82 6.96 -2.84 -6.68
CA VAL A 82 5.82 -1.91 -6.54
C VAL A 82 5.64 -1.08 -7.83
N SER A 83 6.74 -0.70 -8.46
CA SER A 83 6.76 0.08 -9.70
C SER A 83 6.19 -0.65 -10.92
N THR A 84 6.16 -1.98 -10.90
CA THR A 84 5.73 -2.84 -12.02
C THR A 84 4.38 -3.54 -11.76
N GLY A 85 3.59 -3.06 -10.80
CA GLY A 85 2.25 -3.61 -10.51
C GLY A 85 2.29 -5.04 -9.96
N GLY A 86 3.31 -5.38 -9.17
CA GLY A 86 3.46 -6.71 -8.58
C GLY A 86 4.44 -7.63 -9.32
N GLY A 87 5.04 -7.15 -10.42
CA GLY A 87 6.11 -7.86 -11.11
C GLY A 87 5.65 -9.12 -11.84
N THR A 88 4.45 -9.12 -12.42
CA THR A 88 4.02 -10.17 -13.36
C THR A 88 3.49 -9.53 -14.63
N LEU A 89 3.98 -9.99 -15.76
CA LEU A 89 3.61 -9.49 -17.08
C LEU A 89 3.01 -10.65 -17.90
N TYR A 90 1.87 -10.39 -18.54
CA TYR A 90 1.24 -11.36 -19.43
C TYR A 90 1.56 -11.03 -20.89
N LEU A 91 2.16 -11.99 -21.59
CA LEU A 91 2.58 -11.87 -22.98
C LEU A 91 1.58 -12.58 -23.89
N LYS A 92 1.21 -11.91 -24.98
CA LYS A 92 0.29 -12.44 -25.99
C LYS A 92 1.02 -13.45 -26.90
N PRO A 93 0.27 -14.39 -27.50
CA PRO A 93 0.82 -15.29 -28.52
C PRO A 93 1.56 -14.54 -29.63
N GLY A 94 2.66 -15.11 -30.12
CA GLY A 94 3.48 -14.56 -31.19
C GLY A 94 4.54 -13.54 -30.74
N GLN A 95 4.51 -13.06 -29.49
CA GLN A 95 5.50 -12.09 -29.01
C GLN A 95 6.87 -12.74 -28.78
N THR A 96 7.93 -12.13 -29.32
CA THR A 96 9.35 -12.50 -29.06
C THR A 96 10.04 -11.49 -28.15
N SER A 97 9.47 -10.30 -28.01
CA SER A 97 9.97 -9.24 -27.16
C SER A 97 8.80 -8.47 -26.56
N VAL A 98 9.04 -7.85 -25.41
CA VAL A 98 8.10 -6.95 -24.76
C VAL A 98 8.83 -5.72 -24.26
N THR A 99 8.22 -4.57 -24.48
CA THR A 99 8.72 -3.27 -24.05
C THR A 99 7.66 -2.63 -23.19
N PHE A 100 8.03 -2.15 -22.01
CA PHE A 100 7.10 -1.45 -21.13
C PHE A 100 7.82 -0.33 -20.36
N PRO A 101 7.14 0.82 -20.16
CA PRO A 101 7.64 1.86 -19.28
C PRO A 101 7.43 1.46 -17.81
N PHE A 102 8.33 1.91 -16.95
CA PHE A 102 8.17 1.83 -15.50
C PHE A 102 8.60 3.14 -14.84
N ARG A 103 8.09 3.38 -13.64
CA ARG A 103 8.36 4.57 -12.82
C ARG A 103 8.76 4.13 -11.45
N ILE A 104 9.86 4.67 -10.93
CA ILE A 104 10.43 4.22 -9.67
C ILE A 104 10.54 5.37 -8.68
N GLY A 105 10.20 5.10 -7.41
CA GLY A 105 10.40 6.03 -6.31
C GLY A 105 11.87 6.39 -6.15
N ALA A 106 12.13 7.58 -5.58
CA ALA A 106 13.49 8.04 -5.35
C ALA A 106 14.11 7.37 -4.11
N PRO A 107 15.35 6.85 -4.19
CA PRO A 107 16.06 6.36 -3.03
C PRO A 107 16.78 7.52 -2.30
N SER A 108 17.07 7.35 -1.01
CA SER A 108 17.86 8.31 -0.23
C SER A 108 19.34 8.31 -0.60
N THR A 109 19.85 7.23 -1.19
CA THR A 109 21.22 7.10 -1.68
C THR A 109 21.22 6.44 -3.06
N THR A 110 22.29 6.65 -3.83
CA THR A 110 22.44 6.00 -5.14
C THR A 110 22.58 4.49 -4.97
N ARG A 111 21.81 3.72 -5.75
CA ARG A 111 21.82 2.25 -5.70
C ARG A 111 21.81 1.66 -7.09
N THR A 112 22.41 0.48 -7.22
CA THR A 112 22.35 -0.32 -8.44
C THR A 112 21.30 -1.41 -8.26
N PHE A 113 20.40 -1.52 -9.25
CA PHE A 113 19.33 -2.48 -9.27
C PHE A 113 19.70 -3.60 -10.24
N THR A 114 19.68 -4.83 -9.75
CA THR A 114 19.88 -6.02 -10.57
C THR A 114 18.52 -6.66 -10.82
N LEU A 115 18.13 -6.72 -12.08
CA LEU A 115 16.85 -7.27 -12.50
C LEU A 115 17.00 -8.75 -12.84
N SER A 116 15.98 -9.53 -12.50
CA SER A 116 15.88 -10.95 -12.84
C SER A 116 14.49 -11.21 -13.39
N ALA A 117 14.33 -12.23 -14.22
CA ALA A 117 13.01 -12.63 -14.69
C ALA A 117 12.86 -14.14 -14.70
N GLN A 118 11.63 -14.60 -14.56
CA GLN A 118 11.27 -16.00 -14.54
C GLN A 118 10.16 -16.26 -15.54
N THR A 119 10.44 -17.18 -16.47
CA THR A 119 9.43 -17.87 -17.26
C THR A 119 9.06 -19.19 -16.55
N PRO A 120 7.94 -19.85 -16.88
CA PRO A 120 7.54 -21.10 -16.24
C PRO A 120 8.66 -22.14 -16.31
N GLY A 121 9.20 -22.49 -15.14
CA GLY A 121 10.28 -23.47 -14.99
C GLY A 121 11.71 -22.96 -15.19
N THR A 122 11.94 -21.68 -15.53
CA THR A 122 13.30 -21.14 -15.68
C THR A 122 13.42 -19.71 -15.16
N MET A 123 14.30 -19.50 -14.19
CA MET A 123 14.66 -18.18 -13.68
C MET A 123 16.03 -17.78 -14.21
N VAL A 124 16.11 -16.58 -14.79
CA VAL A 124 17.37 -15.97 -15.22
C VAL A 124 17.66 -14.81 -14.28
N LYS A 125 18.79 -14.90 -13.56
CA LYS A 125 19.24 -13.87 -12.63
C LYS A 125 20.13 -12.85 -13.34
N GLY A 126 20.01 -11.58 -12.98
CA GLY A 126 20.89 -10.52 -13.50
C GLY A 126 20.76 -10.28 -15.00
N ILE A 127 19.54 -10.36 -15.54
CA ILE A 127 19.27 -10.16 -16.98
C ILE A 127 19.46 -8.72 -17.45
N ALA A 128 19.42 -7.77 -16.52
CA ALA A 128 19.65 -6.35 -16.74
C ALA A 128 20.05 -5.70 -15.43
N SER A 129 20.67 -4.52 -15.52
CA SER A 129 20.86 -3.65 -14.36
C SER A 129 20.69 -2.19 -14.77
N PHE A 130 20.34 -1.37 -13.79
CA PHE A 130 20.35 0.09 -13.93
C PHE A 130 20.77 0.75 -12.62
N THR A 131 21.33 1.94 -12.72
CA THR A 131 21.70 2.75 -11.55
C THR A 131 20.60 3.76 -11.28
N LEU A 132 20.07 3.76 -10.06
CA LEU A 132 19.14 4.77 -9.58
C LEU A 132 19.88 5.74 -8.67
N LYS A 133 20.07 6.97 -9.16
CA LYS A 133 20.69 8.04 -8.37
C LYS A 133 19.66 8.64 -7.42
N ALA A 134 20.12 9.05 -6.24
CA ALA A 134 19.30 9.87 -5.34
C ALA A 134 18.88 11.16 -6.06
N ALA A 135 17.70 11.69 -5.71
CA ALA A 135 17.28 13.00 -6.22
C ALA A 135 18.16 14.09 -5.58
N ASP A 136 18.65 15.04 -6.38
CA ASP A 136 19.37 16.19 -5.84
C ASP A 136 18.36 17.22 -5.30
N PRO A 137 18.36 17.52 -3.99
CA PRO A 137 17.42 18.48 -3.41
C PRO A 137 17.57 19.90 -3.97
N ALA A 138 18.70 20.24 -4.61
CA ALA A 138 18.89 21.52 -5.27
C ALA A 138 18.08 21.65 -6.57
N THR A 139 17.67 20.55 -7.19
CA THR A 139 16.93 20.53 -8.47
C THR A 139 15.60 19.79 -8.41
N ARG A 140 15.44 18.87 -7.46
CA ARG A 140 14.26 18.04 -7.27
C ARG A 140 13.98 17.88 -5.79
N ALA A 141 13.00 18.63 -5.29
CA ALA A 141 12.59 18.54 -3.90
C ALA A 141 11.08 18.62 -3.75
N VAL A 142 10.54 17.81 -2.84
CA VAL A 142 9.19 18.00 -2.32
C VAL A 142 9.25 19.18 -1.34
N SER A 143 8.35 20.15 -1.54
CA SER A 143 8.23 21.31 -0.68
C SER A 143 7.05 21.20 0.28
N GLU A 144 5.96 20.57 -0.15
CA GLU A 144 4.72 20.60 0.61
C GLU A 144 3.84 19.37 0.31
N LEU A 145 3.11 18.96 1.34
CA LEU A 145 2.00 18.04 1.26
C LEU A 145 0.80 18.68 1.98
N THR A 146 -0.33 18.75 1.29
CA THR A 146 -1.58 19.25 1.86
C THR A 146 -2.72 18.29 1.59
N PHE A 147 -3.76 18.38 2.43
CA PHE A 147 -5.06 17.76 2.19
C PHE A 147 -6.10 18.86 2.17
N GLY A 148 -7.23 18.63 1.48
CA GLY A 148 -8.32 19.59 1.41
C GLY A 148 -8.99 19.91 2.76
N SER A 149 -8.68 19.14 3.81
CA SER A 149 -9.15 19.37 5.18
C SER A 149 -8.11 18.89 6.19
N ASP A 150 -8.03 19.56 7.35
CA ASP A 150 -7.15 19.18 8.46
C ASP A 150 -7.75 18.11 9.37
N ALA A 151 -9.08 17.96 9.34
CA ALA A 151 -9.78 16.88 9.99
C ALA A 151 -10.81 16.24 9.05
N ALA A 152 -11.04 14.95 9.24
CA ALA A 152 -11.90 14.16 8.38
C ALA A 152 -12.58 13.02 9.15
N VAL A 153 -13.88 12.82 8.89
CA VAL A 153 -14.64 11.70 9.47
C VAL A 153 -14.26 10.38 8.77
N THR A 154 -14.23 9.28 9.52
CA THR A 154 -14.01 7.95 8.94
C THR A 154 -14.98 7.63 7.80
N GLY A 155 -14.47 7.02 6.73
CA GLY A 155 -15.22 6.74 5.51
C GLY A 155 -15.31 7.91 4.52
N SER A 156 -14.85 9.10 4.91
CA SER A 156 -14.77 10.24 3.98
C SER A 156 -13.62 10.10 2.97
N SER A 157 -13.69 10.89 1.90
CA SER A 157 -12.62 11.01 0.92
C SER A 157 -12.03 12.41 0.98
N LEU A 158 -10.71 12.48 0.85
CA LEU A 158 -9.93 13.71 0.82
C LEU A 158 -9.22 13.82 -0.53
N THR A 159 -8.88 15.04 -0.91
CA THR A 159 -7.95 15.31 -1.99
C THR A 159 -6.63 15.75 -1.39
N GLY A 160 -5.58 14.96 -1.60
CA GLY A 160 -4.22 15.33 -1.26
C GLY A 160 -3.56 16.08 -2.41
N THR A 161 -2.67 17.02 -2.10
CA THR A 161 -1.86 17.74 -3.09
C THR A 161 -0.40 17.69 -2.69
N VAL A 162 0.45 17.23 -3.60
CA VAL A 162 1.91 17.35 -3.47
C VAL A 162 2.37 18.57 -4.24
N ARG A 163 3.27 19.35 -3.63
CA ARG A 163 3.96 20.46 -4.28
C ARG A 163 5.47 20.27 -4.27
N LEU A 164 6.08 20.46 -5.42
CA LEU A 164 7.51 20.45 -5.65
C LEU A 164 8.07 21.87 -5.56
N LYS A 165 9.33 21.97 -5.13
CA LYS A 165 10.08 23.22 -5.11
C LYS A 165 10.40 23.74 -6.52
N TYR A 166 10.57 22.83 -7.47
CA TYR A 166 10.92 23.13 -8.86
C TYR A 166 9.98 22.39 -9.82
N PRO A 167 9.78 22.89 -11.05
CA PRO A 167 9.02 22.18 -12.08
C PRO A 167 9.55 20.76 -12.29
N ALA A 168 8.64 19.80 -12.48
CA ALA A 168 9.02 18.43 -12.79
C ALA A 168 9.76 18.37 -14.14
N PRO A 169 10.83 17.57 -14.25
CA PRO A 169 11.62 17.42 -15.47
C PRO A 169 10.82 16.74 -16.58
N GLU A 170 11.42 16.61 -17.76
CA GLU A 170 10.85 15.87 -18.89
C GLU A 170 10.40 14.47 -18.49
N GLY A 171 9.20 14.10 -18.94
CA GLY A 171 8.55 12.86 -18.54
C GLY A 171 7.89 12.92 -17.15
N GLY A 172 8.05 13.98 -16.36
CA GLY A 172 7.41 14.13 -15.05
C GLY A 172 8.14 13.41 -13.90
N LEU A 173 7.65 13.65 -12.67
CA LEU A 173 8.30 13.23 -11.43
C LEU A 173 7.38 12.40 -10.53
N THR A 174 7.81 11.19 -10.19
CA THR A 174 7.12 10.29 -9.26
C THR A 174 7.53 10.61 -7.82
N VAL A 175 6.54 10.89 -6.97
CA VAL A 175 6.73 11.13 -5.53
C VAL A 175 6.08 9.99 -4.76
N SER A 176 6.83 9.37 -3.86
CA SER A 176 6.31 8.29 -3.00
C SER A 176 5.40 8.87 -1.93
N LEU A 177 4.27 8.23 -1.69
CA LEU A 177 3.30 8.67 -0.69
C LEU A 177 3.14 7.62 0.41
N TRP A 178 2.92 8.11 1.62
CA TRP A 178 2.52 7.30 2.76
C TRP A 178 1.45 8.05 3.54
N GLY A 179 0.30 7.43 3.78
CA GLY A 179 -0.86 8.13 4.34
C GLY A 179 -0.96 8.14 5.87
N GLY A 180 0.12 7.75 6.57
CA GLY A 180 0.10 7.68 8.03
C GLY A 180 -0.71 6.50 8.56
N GLY A 181 -0.24 5.91 9.66
CA GLY A 181 -0.93 4.84 10.37
C GLY A 181 -0.21 3.49 10.29
N ALA A 182 -0.48 2.67 11.29
CA ALA A 182 0.02 1.29 11.40
C ALA A 182 -1.16 0.31 11.47
N TYR A 183 -1.00 -0.86 10.84
CA TYR A 183 -1.80 -2.08 11.01
C TYR A 183 -3.33 -2.07 10.79
N SER A 184 -4.02 -0.95 10.58
CA SER A 184 -5.40 -0.86 9.98
C SER A 184 -6.05 0.52 10.09
N ALA A 185 -5.47 1.47 10.85
CA ALA A 185 -5.78 2.90 10.76
C ALA A 185 -5.03 3.49 9.60
N GLY A 186 -5.67 4.37 8.83
CA GLY A 186 -4.87 5.16 7.91
C GLY A 186 -5.65 6.06 6.99
N ILE A 187 -4.90 6.96 6.38
CA ILE A 187 -5.30 7.56 5.12
C ILE A 187 -4.81 6.62 4.02
N SER A 188 -5.73 5.95 3.33
CA SER A 188 -5.39 5.17 2.15
C SER A 188 -5.05 6.13 1.02
N VAL A 189 -3.80 6.09 0.57
CA VAL A 189 -3.27 6.88 -0.54
C VAL A 189 -2.66 5.95 -1.58
N PRO A 190 -2.57 6.35 -2.86
CA PRO A 190 -1.77 5.64 -3.85
C PRO A 190 -0.33 5.51 -3.38
N THR A 191 0.39 4.47 -3.80
CA THR A 191 1.80 4.30 -3.43
C THR A 191 2.69 5.45 -3.91
N TYR A 192 2.31 6.08 -5.02
CA TYR A 192 2.99 7.24 -5.56
C TYR A 192 2.02 8.13 -6.33
N VAL A 193 2.41 9.39 -6.51
CA VAL A 193 1.76 10.36 -7.40
C VAL A 193 2.74 10.80 -8.47
N LEU A 194 2.25 10.95 -9.70
CA LEU A 194 3.01 11.51 -10.81
C LEU A 194 2.71 13.00 -10.92
N VAL A 195 3.74 13.82 -10.76
CA VAL A 195 3.70 15.24 -11.12
C VAL A 195 4.04 15.34 -12.61
N PRO A 196 3.10 15.82 -13.47
CA PRO A 196 3.36 15.95 -14.89
C PRO A 196 4.52 16.88 -15.19
N GLU A 197 5.16 16.67 -16.33
CA GLU A 197 6.24 17.53 -16.83
C GLU A 197 5.89 19.02 -16.78
N GLY A 198 6.86 19.85 -16.38
CA GLY A 198 6.73 21.29 -16.28
C GLY A 198 5.81 21.78 -15.15
N ARG A 199 5.08 20.89 -14.46
CA ARG A 199 4.24 21.23 -13.32
C ARG A 199 5.00 21.12 -12.02
N THR A 200 4.58 21.92 -11.04
CA THR A 200 5.10 21.89 -9.67
C THR A 200 4.14 21.20 -8.70
N SER A 201 3.00 20.72 -9.16
CA SER A 201 1.98 20.14 -8.28
C SER A 201 1.16 19.07 -8.96
N ALA A 202 0.71 18.10 -8.16
CA ALA A 202 -0.28 17.11 -8.56
C ALA A 202 -1.19 16.77 -7.39
N THR A 203 -2.43 16.43 -7.72
CA THR A 203 -3.43 15.99 -6.77
C THR A 203 -3.59 14.48 -6.81
N PHE A 204 -3.96 13.87 -5.69
CA PHE A 204 -4.25 12.45 -5.59
C PHE A 204 -5.47 12.22 -4.68
N PRO A 205 -6.26 11.17 -4.94
CA PRO A 205 -7.35 10.80 -4.06
C PRO A 205 -6.80 10.15 -2.79
N ALA A 206 -7.42 10.47 -1.66
CA ALA A 206 -7.14 9.86 -0.38
C ALA A 206 -8.46 9.39 0.26
N ARG A 207 -8.44 8.24 0.94
CA ARG A 207 -9.62 7.72 1.64
C ARG A 207 -9.30 7.52 3.11
N VAL A 208 -10.19 7.97 3.97
CA VAL A 208 -10.00 7.86 5.41
C VAL A 208 -10.64 6.57 5.89
N SER A 209 -9.84 5.73 6.54
CA SER A 209 -10.29 4.51 7.19
C SER A 209 -9.75 4.46 8.61
N THR A 210 -10.61 4.09 9.56
CA THR A 210 -10.21 3.81 10.94
C THR A 210 -9.94 2.31 11.09
N PRO A 211 -8.98 1.90 11.93
CA PRO A 211 -8.90 0.52 12.35
C PRO A 211 -10.12 0.22 13.22
N HIS A 212 -10.56 -1.03 13.17
CA HIS A 212 -11.58 -1.58 14.03
C HIS A 212 -11.37 -1.23 15.52
N ALA A 213 -12.51 -0.96 16.20
CA ALA A 213 -12.75 -0.92 17.66
C ALA A 213 -12.48 0.36 18.48
N SER A 214 -11.68 1.34 18.02
CA SER A 214 -11.56 2.61 18.76
C SER A 214 -12.52 3.66 18.20
N SER A 215 -13.44 4.16 19.03
CA SER A 215 -14.30 5.31 18.72
C SER A 215 -13.57 6.66 18.89
N GLN A 216 -12.27 6.64 19.13
CA GLN A 216 -11.48 7.84 19.42
C GLN A 216 -10.88 8.47 18.15
N PRO A 217 -10.72 9.80 18.13
CA PRO A 217 -9.91 10.48 17.14
C PRO A 217 -8.45 10.04 17.15
N GLU A 218 -7.79 10.13 16.01
CA GLU A 218 -6.37 9.82 15.84
C GLU A 218 -5.69 10.92 15.01
N ILE A 219 -4.44 11.25 15.35
CA ILE A 219 -3.62 12.18 14.57
C ILE A 219 -2.67 11.35 13.71
N LEU A 220 -2.85 11.40 12.40
CA LEU A 220 -2.03 10.66 11.45
C LEU A 220 -1.10 11.59 10.71
N THR A 221 0.20 11.30 10.76
CA THR A 221 1.20 12.01 9.98
C THR A 221 1.41 11.32 8.63
N SER A 222 0.87 11.91 7.56
CA SER A 222 1.17 11.49 6.19
C SER A 222 2.50 12.05 5.71
N SER A 223 3.10 11.45 4.68
CA SER A 223 4.31 11.96 4.05
C SER A 223 4.36 11.81 2.54
N ALA A 224 4.97 12.79 1.89
CA ALA A 224 5.37 12.76 0.49
C ALA A 224 6.90 12.82 0.41
N ASP A 225 7.51 11.86 -0.28
CA ASP A 225 8.93 11.57 -0.18
C ASP A 225 9.59 11.40 -1.57
N LEU A 226 10.75 12.03 -1.74
CA LEU A 226 11.61 11.92 -2.93
C LEU A 226 13.05 11.51 -2.56
N GLY A 227 13.21 10.68 -1.53
CA GLY A 227 14.45 10.10 -1.04
C GLY A 227 15.29 11.06 -0.21
N THR A 228 15.56 12.24 -0.76
CA THR A 228 16.41 13.29 -0.15
C THR A 228 15.61 14.51 0.33
N SER A 229 14.31 14.54 0.04
CA SER A 229 13.38 15.56 0.53
C SER A 229 12.06 14.90 0.93
N ARG A 230 11.47 15.39 2.01
CA ARG A 230 10.24 14.83 2.58
C ARG A 230 9.37 15.96 3.13
N ALA A 231 8.10 15.94 2.77
CA ALA A 231 7.07 16.78 3.40
C ALA A 231 6.18 15.91 4.27
N LEU A 232 5.83 16.42 5.45
CA LEU A 232 4.93 15.77 6.41
C LEU A 232 3.65 16.59 6.54
N ARG A 233 2.53 15.91 6.75
CA ARG A 233 1.26 16.55 7.07
C ARG A 233 0.45 15.72 8.05
N ASP A 234 0.16 16.31 9.20
CA ASP A 234 -0.79 15.77 10.17
C ASP A 234 -2.22 15.99 9.66
N VAL A 235 -3.06 14.97 9.83
CA VAL A 235 -4.50 15.04 9.62
C VAL A 235 -5.18 14.34 10.79
N VAL A 236 -6.22 14.96 11.32
CA VAL A 236 -7.04 14.39 12.38
C VAL A 236 -8.13 13.51 11.77
N ILE A 237 -8.09 12.22 12.08
CA ILE A 237 -9.16 11.30 11.72
C ILE A 237 -10.10 11.19 12.89
N VAL A 238 -11.39 11.42 12.66
CA VAL A 238 -12.41 11.36 13.71
C VAL A 238 -13.39 10.22 13.46
N SER A 239 -13.91 9.65 14.54
CA SER A 239 -15.06 8.74 14.50
C SER A 239 -16.35 9.54 14.25
N LYS A 240 -17.49 8.86 14.16
CA LYS A 240 -18.79 9.50 13.90
C LYS A 240 -19.44 10.16 15.13
N ILE A 241 -18.81 10.04 16.30
CA ILE A 241 -19.35 10.52 17.58
C ILE A 241 -18.43 11.56 18.22
N PHE A 242 -18.96 12.33 19.17
CA PHE A 242 -18.12 13.19 20.01
C PHE A 242 -17.16 12.35 20.85
N ALA A 243 -15.86 12.60 20.70
CA ALA A 243 -14.82 11.85 21.38
C ALA A 243 -13.52 12.64 21.50
N LEU A 244 -12.68 12.20 22.42
CA LEU A 244 -11.34 12.72 22.66
C LEU A 244 -10.33 11.60 22.39
N SER A 245 -9.21 11.91 21.71
CA SER A 245 -8.16 10.92 21.45
C SER A 245 -7.59 10.38 22.74
N SER A 246 -7.06 9.16 22.72
CA SER A 246 -6.11 8.75 23.76
C SER A 246 -4.80 9.51 23.57
N GLY A 247 -4.07 9.72 24.66
CA GLY A 247 -2.71 10.20 24.62
C GLY A 247 -1.79 9.11 25.16
N ALA A 248 -0.62 8.99 24.57
CA ALA A 248 0.46 8.13 25.04
C ALA A 248 1.62 9.02 25.53
N PRO A 249 1.42 9.78 26.62
CA PRO A 249 2.36 10.81 27.03
C PRO A 249 3.72 10.25 27.37
N ARG A 250 4.73 11.06 27.08
CA ARG A 250 6.09 10.89 27.62
C ARG A 250 6.28 11.82 28.81
N ARG A 251 7.26 11.50 29.66
CA ARG A 251 7.65 12.37 30.77
C ARG A 251 8.27 13.65 30.20
N ASN A 252 7.88 14.81 30.72
CA ASN A 252 8.43 16.11 30.32
C ASN A 252 8.31 16.38 28.81
N SER A 253 7.15 16.05 28.22
CA SER A 253 6.88 16.23 26.78
C SER A 253 5.78 17.25 26.51
N VAL A 254 5.81 17.77 25.28
CA VAL A 254 4.66 18.41 24.64
C VAL A 254 4.20 17.44 23.57
N ASP A 255 2.97 16.96 23.70
CA ASP A 255 2.35 16.00 22.79
C ASP A 255 1.03 16.57 22.27
N LYS A 256 0.45 15.89 21.28
CA LYS A 256 -0.83 16.30 20.69
C LYS A 256 -1.95 15.32 21.05
N MET A 257 -3.13 15.86 21.28
CA MET A 257 -4.39 15.14 21.34
C MET A 257 -5.36 15.71 20.32
N ALA A 258 -6.43 14.99 20.02
CA ALA A 258 -7.44 15.42 19.08
C ALA A 258 -8.85 15.34 19.67
N ILE A 259 -9.67 16.34 19.34
CA ILE A 259 -11.10 16.37 19.61
C ILE A 259 -11.81 16.02 18.30
N GLY A 260 -12.75 15.08 18.36
CA GLY A 260 -13.68 14.80 17.27
C GLY A 260 -15.09 15.16 17.69
N LEU A 261 -15.78 15.96 16.88
CA LEU A 261 -17.22 16.21 16.98
C LEU A 261 -18.03 15.11 16.28
N GLY A 262 -17.39 14.42 15.33
CA GLY A 262 -17.99 13.37 14.51
C GLY A 262 -18.94 13.92 13.45
N ASP A 263 -20.10 13.28 13.27
CA ASP A 263 -21.10 13.69 12.28
C ASP A 263 -21.95 14.88 12.75
N VAL A 264 -21.75 15.37 13.97
CA VAL A 264 -22.50 16.51 14.51
C VAL A 264 -22.15 17.78 13.72
N PRO A 265 -23.12 18.43 13.04
CA PRO A 265 -22.85 19.61 12.22
C PRO A 265 -22.27 20.77 13.04
N ASN A 266 -21.21 21.38 12.50
CA ASN A 266 -20.51 22.51 13.14
C ASN A 266 -20.33 23.71 12.19
N PRO A 267 -21.40 24.31 11.63
CA PRO A 267 -21.26 25.35 10.60
C PRO A 267 -20.66 26.67 11.12
N SER A 268 -20.66 26.92 12.43
CA SER A 268 -20.19 28.17 13.04
C SER A 268 -18.92 28.03 13.88
N GLY A 269 -18.36 26.84 13.96
CA GLY A 269 -17.29 26.51 14.90
C GLY A 269 -17.85 26.07 16.25
N ALA A 270 -17.07 25.26 16.96
CA ALA A 270 -17.45 24.68 18.24
C ALA A 270 -16.38 24.98 19.27
N VAL A 271 -16.80 25.29 20.49
CA VAL A 271 -15.90 25.47 21.63
C VAL A 271 -16.07 24.29 22.57
N VAL A 272 -14.98 23.58 22.83
CA VAL A 272 -14.95 22.42 23.70
C VAL A 272 -14.12 22.75 24.94
N THR A 273 -14.72 22.60 26.11
CA THR A 273 -14.04 22.82 27.39
C THR A 273 -13.26 21.58 27.76
N LEU A 274 -12.00 21.74 28.18
CA LEU A 274 -11.16 20.65 28.65
C LEU A 274 -10.83 20.81 30.13
N HIS A 275 -10.67 19.68 30.81
CA HIS A 275 -10.21 19.60 32.18
C HIS A 275 -9.30 18.39 32.34
N SER A 276 -8.23 18.53 33.11
CA SER A 276 -7.45 17.39 33.60
C SER A 276 -7.60 17.27 35.11
N ASP A 277 -7.72 16.03 35.59
CA ASP A 277 -7.76 15.71 37.00
C ASP A 277 -6.37 15.66 37.67
N ASP A 278 -5.30 15.80 36.88
CA ASP A 278 -3.93 15.76 37.35
C ASP A 278 -3.20 17.09 37.07
N PRO A 279 -2.61 17.74 38.08
CA PRO A 279 -1.91 19.02 37.90
C PRO A 279 -0.65 18.93 37.04
N ALA A 280 -0.04 17.75 36.87
CA ALA A 280 1.09 17.52 35.97
C ALA A 280 0.67 17.53 34.49
N VAL A 281 -0.62 17.43 34.18
CA VAL A 281 -1.14 17.48 32.82
C VAL A 281 -1.76 18.84 32.56
N LYS A 282 -1.13 19.65 31.70
CA LYS A 282 -1.70 20.94 31.28
C LYS A 282 -2.34 20.81 29.91
N VAL A 283 -3.64 21.06 29.87
CA VAL A 283 -4.43 21.20 28.65
C VAL A 283 -4.96 22.63 28.56
N PRO A 284 -5.21 23.16 27.34
CA PRO A 284 -5.94 24.42 27.18
C PRO A 284 -7.31 24.32 27.86
N ALA A 285 -7.76 25.35 28.57
CA ALA A 285 -9.09 25.33 29.21
C ALA A 285 -10.23 25.16 28.19
N GLN A 286 -10.03 25.68 26.97
CA GLN A 286 -10.95 25.53 25.85
C GLN A 286 -10.18 25.33 24.55
N VAL A 287 -10.76 24.55 23.65
CA VAL A 287 -10.26 24.34 22.28
C VAL A 287 -11.37 24.70 21.31
N THR A 288 -11.03 25.47 20.28
CA THR A 288 -11.97 25.83 19.21
C THR A 288 -11.79 24.87 18.02
N VAL A 289 -12.86 24.16 17.65
CA VAL A 289 -12.95 23.43 16.39
C VAL A 289 -13.43 24.40 15.31
N PRO A 290 -12.66 24.64 14.24
CA PRO A 290 -13.05 25.56 13.18
C PRO A 290 -14.39 25.22 12.54
N ALA A 291 -15.07 26.23 12.00
CA ALA A 291 -16.32 26.05 11.27
C ALA A 291 -16.18 25.01 10.15
N GLY A 292 -17.13 24.07 10.08
CA GLY A 292 -17.17 22.98 9.11
C GLY A 292 -16.19 21.84 9.37
N GLN A 293 -15.25 21.98 10.32
CA GLN A 293 -14.31 20.91 10.65
C GLN A 293 -14.96 19.89 11.61
N PRO A 294 -14.79 18.58 11.37
CA PRO A 294 -15.34 17.55 12.24
C PRO A 294 -14.46 17.26 13.46
N GLY A 295 -13.30 17.90 13.58
CA GLY A 295 -12.39 17.78 14.71
C GLY A 295 -11.19 18.70 14.59
N VAL A 296 -10.32 18.67 15.60
CA VAL A 296 -9.10 19.48 15.65
C VAL A 296 -8.06 18.84 16.57
N ALA A 297 -6.78 19.04 16.27
CA ALA A 297 -5.69 18.68 17.18
C ALA A 297 -5.37 19.87 18.09
N PHE A 298 -4.94 19.57 19.31
CA PHE A 298 -4.44 20.53 20.28
C PHE A 298 -3.25 19.96 21.02
N GLU A 299 -2.38 20.85 21.51
CA GLU A 299 -1.21 20.46 22.31
C GLU A 299 -1.58 20.36 23.79
N TYR A 300 -0.95 19.42 24.46
CA TYR A 300 -0.95 19.32 25.92
C TYR A 300 0.48 19.10 26.40
N THR A 301 0.78 19.58 27.61
CA THR A 301 2.10 19.40 28.21
C THR A 301 2.01 18.45 29.38
N MET A 302 2.96 17.52 29.45
CA MET A 302 3.14 16.60 30.56
C MET A 302 4.34 17.03 31.37
N GLY A 303 4.11 17.35 32.63
CA GLY A 303 5.16 17.58 33.60
C GLY A 303 5.83 16.29 34.05
N ASP A 304 6.67 16.44 35.07
CA ASP A 304 7.32 15.31 35.72
C ASP A 304 6.32 14.66 36.69
N PHE A 305 5.81 13.47 36.36
CA PHE A 305 4.87 12.73 37.22
C PHE A 305 5.36 11.32 37.52
N ALA A 306 5.10 10.82 38.73
CA ALA A 306 5.39 9.43 39.05
C ALA A 306 4.41 8.54 38.27
N PHE A 307 4.93 7.57 37.49
CA PHE A 307 4.05 6.59 36.86
C PHE A 307 3.39 5.75 37.97
N GLY A 308 2.08 5.95 38.19
CA GLY A 308 1.32 5.32 39.27
C GLY A 308 -0.17 5.34 38.99
N THR A 309 -0.93 4.49 39.68
CA THR A 309 -2.39 4.45 39.58
C THR A 309 -3.04 5.36 40.64
N PRO A 310 -4.10 6.11 40.31
CA PRO A 310 -4.77 6.17 39.01
C PRO A 310 -3.99 7.01 37.96
N TRP A 311 -4.10 6.60 36.70
CA TRP A 311 -3.54 7.34 35.57
C TRP A 311 -4.29 8.67 35.34
N PRO A 312 -3.59 9.74 34.91
CA PRO A 312 -4.21 11.02 34.60
C PRO A 312 -5.33 10.88 33.57
N LYS A 313 -6.39 11.66 33.76
CA LYS A 313 -7.51 11.74 32.83
C LYS A 313 -7.65 13.14 32.28
N VAL A 314 -8.13 13.18 31.06
CA VAL A 314 -8.55 14.43 30.40
C VAL A 314 -10.01 14.26 30.01
N THR A 315 -10.81 15.24 30.38
CA THR A 315 -12.24 15.30 30.09
C THR A 315 -12.52 16.46 29.14
N ALA A 316 -13.20 16.16 28.04
CA ALA A 316 -13.73 17.14 27.10
C ALA A 316 -15.25 17.26 27.25
N THR A 317 -15.75 18.49 27.28
CA THR A 317 -17.20 18.77 27.39
C THR A 317 -17.65 19.66 26.24
N TRP A 318 -18.69 19.22 25.53
CA TRP A 318 -19.31 19.96 24.44
C TRP A 318 -20.81 19.73 24.38
N ASN A 319 -21.61 20.80 24.33
CA ASN A 319 -23.07 20.75 24.32
C ASN A 319 -23.68 19.89 25.44
N GLY A 320 -23.07 19.91 26.64
CA GLY A 320 -23.49 19.10 27.79
C GLY A 320 -23.06 17.63 27.73
N ASN A 321 -22.48 17.17 26.62
CA ASN A 321 -21.89 15.82 26.52
C ASN A 321 -20.45 15.85 27.01
N THR A 322 -20.06 14.84 27.77
CA THR A 322 -18.71 14.69 28.30
C THR A 322 -18.06 13.43 27.76
N TYR A 323 -16.79 13.53 27.37
CA TYR A 323 -15.94 12.38 27.05
C TYR A 323 -14.67 12.44 27.88
N THR A 324 -14.35 11.37 28.59
CA THR A 324 -13.14 11.26 29.41
C THR A 324 -12.22 10.19 28.83
N THR A 325 -10.96 10.54 28.65
CA THR A 325 -9.91 9.62 28.22
C THR A 325 -8.84 9.50 29.30
N THR A 326 -8.21 8.34 29.37
CA THR A 326 -7.09 8.07 30.28
C THR A 326 -5.80 8.18 29.48
N LEU A 327 -4.80 8.87 30.03
CA LEU A 327 -3.48 8.98 29.42
C LEU A 327 -2.61 7.81 29.89
N TYR A 328 -2.40 6.83 29.01
CA TYR A 328 -1.58 5.66 29.31
C TYR A 328 -0.12 5.92 28.94
N PRO A 329 0.87 5.58 29.78
CA PRO A 329 2.28 5.71 29.42
C PRO A 329 2.59 4.93 28.13
N SER A 330 3.41 5.53 27.26
CA SER A 330 4.02 4.83 26.12
C SER A 330 5.18 3.94 26.54
#